data_AF-C5FJY8-F1
#
_entry.id   AF-C5FJY8-F1
#
_cell.length_a   1.000
_cell.length_b   1.000
_cell.length_c   1.000
_cell.angle_alpha   90.00
_cell.angle_beta   90.00
_cell.angle_gamma   90.00
#
_symmetry.space_group_name_H-M   'P 1'
#
loop_
_entity.id
_entity.type
_entity.pdbx_description
1 polymer ?
#
loop_
_entity_poly.entity_id
_entity_poly.type
_entity_poly.pdbx_seq_one_letter_code
_entity_poly.pdbx_strand_id
1 'polypeptide(L)'
;MSAQEFFNRYEQLKAIEQTKNHLIEVSILGSGFLHWHHALQQFSVGTLNSNSTFLQDLLNRITELEDAYRQKLLDHDREAKFNREVQIHEMELMEQLTRFKSAMGQEPFVIALIDGDGMIFQDSLVQQGEQGGKDAANQLWLAIRDYTSETFTNIHSPKIVARIYANVRGLGETLFRAGIIDKPSILEAFVRGFNGGRLLFDFVDVGSGKDRADDKIAGSYRVTKFDNLFRESKIVTLPSHTWEGSGTTANSFSSSNTGLSNTRAVSRTPPNSNGTATTTSAASATSGSSGTAPTTWASTIAASANTTFKDLTPSKPSTPSPPVIERNKYGQRVDRIDFKAAPKDELNRVKKLKLCNLYFLLGDCPNPNCYHTHDYKLGKQERIVLQVVARMTPCHFGTECDDATCIYGHRCPLSEVGKKDCYWGSNCRFDADAHGVDTNIVKLTKV
;
A
#
# COMPACT_ATOMS: atom_id res chain seq x y z
N MET A 1 -41.04 19.91 -26.50
CA MET A 1 -42.29 19.28 -26.98
C MET A 1 -42.45 17.97 -26.22
N SER A 2 -43.52 17.83 -25.44
CA SER A 2 -43.79 16.61 -24.67
C SER A 2 -44.23 15.46 -25.58
N ALA A 3 -44.05 14.20 -25.17
CA ALA A 3 -44.51 13.04 -25.93
C ALA A 3 -46.03 13.09 -26.22
N GLN A 4 -46.79 13.71 -25.31
CA GLN A 4 -48.23 13.94 -25.45
C GLN A 4 -48.56 14.92 -26.59
N GLU A 5 -47.78 15.99 -26.74
CA GLU A 5 -47.95 16.96 -27.83
C GLU A 5 -47.62 16.34 -29.20
N PHE A 6 -46.63 15.45 -29.26
CA PHE A 6 -46.29 14.71 -30.46
C PHE A 6 -47.42 13.77 -30.87
N PHE A 7 -47.98 12.99 -29.92
CA PHE A 7 -49.05 12.04 -30.20
C PHE A 7 -50.34 12.75 -30.66
N ASN A 8 -50.70 13.86 -30.00
CA ASN A 8 -51.85 14.66 -30.40
C ASN A 8 -51.72 15.26 -31.80
N ARG A 9 -50.50 15.67 -32.20
CA ARG A 9 -50.26 16.20 -33.55
C ARG A 9 -50.17 15.13 -34.62
N TYR A 10 -49.69 13.93 -34.26
CA TYR A 10 -49.71 12.77 -35.16
C TYR A 10 -51.16 12.35 -35.49
N GLU A 11 -52.05 12.29 -34.50
CA GLU A 11 -53.46 12.01 -34.73
C GLU A 11 -54.15 13.11 -35.55
N GLN A 12 -53.78 14.39 -35.35
CA GLN A 12 -54.25 15.49 -36.21
C GLN A 12 -53.80 15.33 -37.67
N LEU A 13 -52.55 14.95 -37.92
CA LEU A 13 -52.04 14.72 -39.28
C LEU A 13 -52.74 13.55 -39.96
N LYS A 14 -53.01 12.47 -39.22
CA LYS A 14 -53.76 11.31 -39.71
C LYS A 14 -55.21 11.68 -40.08
N ALA A 15 -55.86 12.52 -39.28
CA ALA A 15 -57.19 13.04 -39.58
C ALA A 15 -57.20 13.95 -40.83
N ILE A 16 -56.17 14.78 -41.00
CA ILE A 16 -56.00 15.62 -42.19
C ILE A 16 -55.80 14.76 -43.45
N GLU A 17 -55.05 13.67 -43.36
CA GLU A 17 -54.82 12.74 -44.48
C GLU A 17 -56.10 11.99 -44.88
N GLN A 18 -56.91 11.58 -43.90
CA GLN A 18 -58.24 11.03 -44.18
C GLN A 18 -59.17 12.06 -44.83
N THR A 19 -59.12 13.32 -44.39
CA THR A 19 -59.92 14.41 -44.96
C THR A 19 -59.46 14.73 -46.39
N LYS A 20 -58.15 14.71 -46.66
CA LYS A 20 -57.56 14.86 -48.00
C LYS A 20 -58.02 13.75 -48.94
N ASN A 21 -58.04 12.50 -48.48
CA ASN A 21 -58.50 11.37 -49.29
C ASN A 21 -60.01 11.45 -49.58
N HIS A 22 -60.82 11.92 -48.62
CA HIS A 22 -62.25 12.17 -48.83
C HIS A 22 -62.51 13.35 -49.80
N LEU A 23 -61.67 14.38 -49.78
CA LEU A 23 -61.76 15.52 -50.72
C LEU A 23 -61.31 15.17 -52.14
N ILE A 24 -60.40 14.20 -52.28
CA ILE A 24 -60.00 13.64 -53.57
C ILE A 24 -61.15 12.84 -54.19
N GLU A 25 -61.92 12.07 -53.39
CA GLU A 25 -63.14 11.40 -53.88
C GLU A 25 -64.23 12.38 -54.34
N VAL A 26 -64.41 13.51 -53.63
CA VAL A 26 -65.41 14.54 -54.01
C VAL A 26 -65.01 15.31 -55.27
N SER A 27 -63.71 15.48 -55.54
CA SER A 27 -63.20 16.18 -56.73
C SER A 27 -63.44 15.42 -58.05
N ILE A 28 -63.77 14.13 -58.00
CA ILE A 28 -64.10 13.32 -59.18
C ILE A 28 -65.51 13.66 -59.73
N LEU A 29 -66.34 14.45 -59.01
CA LEU A 29 -67.76 14.64 -59.34
C LEU A 29 -68.27 16.08 -59.57
N GLY A 30 -67.45 17.11 -59.81
CA GLY A 30 -68.00 18.34 -60.45
C GLY A 30 -67.27 19.67 -60.28
N SER A 31 -67.06 20.31 -61.44
CA SER A 31 -66.88 21.74 -61.76
C SER A 31 -66.58 22.75 -60.63
N GLY A 32 -65.32 23.20 -60.56
CA GLY A 32 -64.90 24.39 -59.81
C GLY A 32 -63.43 24.76 -59.97
N PHE A 33 -62.89 24.85 -61.20
CA PHE A 33 -61.43 24.75 -61.41
C PHE A 33 -60.56 25.98 -61.02
N LEU A 34 -61.10 27.21 -60.91
CA LEU A 34 -60.26 28.40 -60.72
C LEU A 34 -60.01 28.83 -59.25
N HIS A 35 -60.98 28.68 -58.35
CA HIS A 35 -60.76 28.97 -56.91
C HIS A 35 -59.89 27.90 -56.23
N TRP A 36 -59.97 26.66 -56.72
CA TRP A 36 -59.23 25.52 -56.21
C TRP A 36 -57.74 25.58 -56.54
N HIS A 37 -57.34 26.15 -57.67
CA HIS A 37 -55.93 26.25 -58.03
C HIS A 37 -55.15 27.17 -57.08
N HIS A 38 -55.72 28.32 -56.71
CA HIS A 38 -55.06 29.26 -55.80
C HIS A 38 -55.01 28.71 -54.35
N ALA A 39 -56.06 28.02 -53.92
CA ALA A 39 -56.09 27.33 -52.63
C ALA A 39 -55.11 26.14 -52.58
N LEU A 40 -55.02 25.33 -53.63
CA LEU A 40 -54.05 24.23 -53.73
C LEU A 40 -52.61 24.73 -53.82
N GLN A 41 -52.36 25.86 -54.48
CA GLN A 41 -51.01 26.43 -54.59
C GLN A 41 -50.56 27.08 -53.28
N GLN A 42 -51.44 27.78 -52.57
CA GLN A 42 -51.15 28.29 -51.22
C GLN A 42 -51.02 27.16 -50.19
N PHE A 43 -51.86 26.12 -50.27
CA PHE A 43 -51.81 24.96 -49.39
C PHE A 43 -50.57 24.10 -49.68
N SER A 44 -50.25 23.82 -50.94
CA SER A 44 -49.05 23.07 -51.35
C SER A 44 -47.77 23.77 -50.92
N VAL A 45 -47.64 25.09 -51.15
CA VAL A 45 -46.44 25.85 -50.75
C VAL A 45 -46.36 26.01 -49.23
N GLY A 46 -47.48 26.25 -48.54
CA GLY A 46 -47.55 26.33 -47.08
C GLY A 46 -47.19 25.02 -46.39
N THR A 47 -47.71 23.89 -46.88
CA THR A 47 -47.40 22.55 -46.36
C THR A 47 -45.99 22.10 -46.73
N LEU A 48 -45.48 22.40 -47.94
CA LEU A 48 -44.10 22.10 -48.32
C LEU A 48 -43.09 22.91 -47.52
N ASN A 49 -43.34 24.21 -47.32
CA ASN A 49 -42.49 25.06 -46.48
C ASN A 49 -42.55 24.63 -45.01
N SER A 50 -43.75 24.31 -44.49
CA SER A 50 -43.90 23.82 -43.10
C SER A 50 -43.22 22.46 -42.89
N ASN A 51 -43.29 21.57 -43.89
CA ASN A 51 -42.61 20.28 -43.85
C ASN A 51 -41.09 20.45 -43.98
N SER A 52 -40.63 21.41 -44.79
CA SER A 52 -39.20 21.74 -44.92
C SER A 52 -38.65 22.33 -43.62
N THR A 53 -39.35 23.28 -42.99
CA THR A 53 -38.95 23.83 -41.68
C THR A 53 -38.98 22.77 -40.59
N PHE A 54 -39.98 21.87 -40.61
CA PHE A 54 -40.05 20.77 -39.64
C PHE A 54 -38.89 19.77 -39.81
N LEU A 55 -38.53 19.43 -41.04
CA LEU A 55 -37.43 18.51 -41.31
C LEU A 55 -36.09 19.14 -40.93
N GLN A 56 -35.93 20.46 -41.13
CA GLN A 56 -34.79 21.23 -40.62
C GLN A 56 -34.73 21.24 -39.08
N ASP A 57 -35.86 21.50 -38.41
CA ASP A 57 -35.94 21.45 -36.94
C ASP A 57 -35.62 20.05 -36.39
N LEU A 58 -36.06 18.99 -37.07
CA LEU A 58 -35.75 17.61 -36.68
C LEU A 58 -34.25 17.29 -36.84
N LEU A 59 -33.64 17.70 -37.96
CA LEU A 59 -32.21 17.51 -38.18
C LEU A 59 -31.37 18.30 -37.17
N ASN A 60 -31.76 19.54 -36.87
CA ASN A 60 -31.14 20.33 -35.81
C ASN A 60 -31.24 19.63 -34.47
N ARG A 61 -32.42 19.08 -34.13
CA ARG A 61 -32.60 18.36 -32.86
C ARG A 61 -31.80 17.07 -32.76
N ILE A 62 -31.68 16.32 -33.86
CA ILE A 62 -30.83 15.12 -33.90
C ILE A 62 -29.37 15.51 -33.68
N THR A 63 -28.91 16.56 -34.34
CA THR A 63 -27.53 17.07 -34.20
C THR A 63 -27.25 17.52 -32.76
N GLU A 64 -28.16 18.29 -32.15
CA GLU A 64 -28.08 18.69 -30.74
C GLU A 64 -28.02 17.47 -29.80
N LEU A 65 -28.84 16.45 -30.05
CA LEU A 65 -28.87 15.24 -29.23
C LEU A 65 -27.60 14.41 -29.40
N GLU A 66 -27.07 14.30 -30.62
CA GLU A 66 -25.79 13.63 -30.89
C GLU A 66 -24.64 14.34 -30.19
N ASP A 67 -24.57 15.66 -30.25
CA ASP A 67 -23.53 16.45 -29.59
C ASP A 67 -23.64 16.36 -28.06
N ALA A 68 -24.86 16.47 -27.52
CA ALA A 68 -25.09 16.28 -26.08
C ALA A 68 -24.72 14.85 -25.62
N TYR A 69 -24.97 13.83 -26.45
CA TYR A 69 -24.58 12.46 -26.17
C TYR A 69 -23.05 12.29 -26.20
N ARG A 70 -22.36 12.85 -27.21
CA ARG A 70 -20.89 12.85 -27.27
C ARG A 70 -20.26 13.54 -26.06
N GLN A 71 -20.79 14.69 -25.65
CA GLN A 71 -20.31 15.39 -24.46
C GLN A 71 -20.47 14.55 -23.20
N LYS A 72 -21.64 13.92 -23.00
CA LYS A 72 -21.86 13.01 -21.87
C LYS A 72 -20.89 11.84 -21.82
N LEU A 73 -20.57 11.24 -22.98
CA LEU A 73 -19.57 10.17 -23.05
C LEU A 73 -18.17 10.64 -22.65
N LEU A 74 -17.77 11.85 -23.07
CA LEU A 74 -16.48 12.44 -22.70
C LEU A 74 -16.40 12.75 -21.21
N ASP A 75 -17.47 13.32 -20.64
CA ASP A 75 -17.52 13.63 -19.22
C ASP A 75 -17.50 12.36 -18.37
N HIS A 76 -18.20 11.30 -18.81
CA HIS A 76 -18.15 9.99 -18.16
C HIS A 76 -16.76 9.36 -18.22
N ASP A 77 -16.07 9.41 -19.36
CA ASP A 77 -14.70 8.88 -19.47
C ASP A 77 -13.72 9.65 -18.57
N ARG A 78 -13.88 10.97 -18.46
CA ARG A 78 -13.09 11.80 -17.54
C ARG A 78 -13.35 11.43 -16.09
N GLU A 79 -14.61 11.30 -15.70
CA GLU A 79 -15.00 10.92 -14.35
C GLU A 79 -14.46 9.52 -14.00
N ALA A 80 -14.60 8.54 -14.90
CA ALA A 80 -14.07 7.19 -14.71
C ALA A 80 -12.55 7.19 -14.52
N LYS A 81 -11.80 8.01 -15.30
CA LYS A 81 -10.35 8.16 -15.13
C LYS A 81 -9.98 8.79 -13.80
N PHE A 82 -10.61 9.91 -13.45
CA PHE A 82 -10.40 10.59 -12.17
C PHE A 82 -10.66 9.65 -10.99
N ASN A 83 -11.76 8.91 -11.04
CA ASN A 83 -12.15 7.94 -10.01
C ASN A 83 -11.10 6.84 -9.82
N ARG A 84 -10.49 6.36 -10.92
CA ARG A 84 -9.39 5.39 -10.88
C ARG A 84 -8.11 5.99 -10.29
N GLU A 85 -7.77 7.22 -10.67
CA GLU A 85 -6.58 7.91 -10.15
C GLU A 85 -6.66 8.14 -8.64
N VAL A 86 -7.82 8.61 -8.14
CA VAL A 86 -8.08 8.78 -6.70
C VAL A 86 -7.90 7.47 -5.95
N GLN A 87 -8.48 6.38 -6.47
CA GLN A 87 -8.34 5.05 -5.86
C GLN A 87 -6.88 4.58 -5.78
N ILE A 88 -6.10 4.76 -6.85
CA ILE A 88 -4.69 4.36 -6.89
C ILE A 88 -3.91 5.14 -5.83
N HIS A 89 -4.10 6.46 -5.78
CA HIS A 89 -3.40 7.32 -4.83
C HIS A 89 -3.72 6.96 -3.38
N GLU A 90 -4.99 6.72 -3.07
CA GLU A 90 -5.43 6.32 -1.73
C GLU A 90 -4.82 4.97 -1.32
N MET A 91 -4.76 4.01 -2.25
CA MET A 91 -4.12 2.72 -2.01
C MET A 91 -2.62 2.86 -1.72
N GLU A 92 -1.91 3.70 -2.48
CA GLU A 92 -0.48 3.97 -2.25
C GLU A 92 -0.25 4.60 -0.88
N LEU A 93 -1.10 5.55 -0.48
CA LEU A 93 -1.02 6.20 0.83
C LEU A 93 -1.30 5.21 1.97
N MET A 94 -2.34 4.38 1.85
CA MET A 94 -2.63 3.34 2.85
C MET A 94 -1.49 2.32 2.99
N GLU A 95 -0.84 1.96 1.88
CA GLU A 95 0.31 1.06 1.91
C GLU A 95 1.50 1.71 2.63
N GLN A 96 1.81 2.98 2.34
CA GLN A 96 2.85 3.73 3.05
C GLN A 96 2.56 3.79 4.55
N LEU A 97 1.32 4.08 4.92
CA LEU A 97 0.88 4.16 6.32
C LEU A 97 1.00 2.79 7.02
N THR A 98 0.71 1.70 6.32
CA THR A 98 0.89 0.34 6.85
C THR A 98 2.37 0.03 7.07
N ARG A 99 3.24 0.35 6.10
CA ARG A 99 4.69 0.18 6.25
C ARG A 99 5.24 0.99 7.42
N PHE A 100 4.79 2.24 7.56
CA PHE A 100 5.15 3.10 8.68
C PHE A 100 4.67 2.51 10.01
N LYS A 101 3.42 2.08 10.10
CA LYS A 101 2.88 1.39 11.30
C LYS A 101 3.65 0.10 11.64
N SER A 102 4.02 -0.71 10.65
CA SER A 102 4.82 -1.92 10.88
C SER A 102 6.24 -1.60 11.35
N ALA A 103 6.85 -0.53 10.84
CA ALA A 103 8.15 -0.04 11.31
C ALA A 103 8.06 0.50 12.74
N MET A 104 6.98 1.21 13.09
CA MET A 104 6.70 1.67 14.45
C MET A 104 6.30 0.54 15.41
N GLY A 105 5.82 -0.60 14.89
CA GLY A 105 5.46 -1.79 15.67
C GLY A 105 6.65 -2.60 16.16
N GLN A 106 7.88 -2.24 15.77
CA GLN A 106 9.09 -2.72 16.45
C GLN A 106 9.17 -2.01 17.80
N GLU A 107 9.10 -2.77 18.90
CA GLU A 107 9.26 -2.21 20.25
C GLU A 107 10.55 -1.37 20.29
N PRO A 108 10.44 -0.04 20.46
CA PRO A 108 11.62 0.81 20.41
C PRO A 108 12.57 0.38 21.53
N PHE A 109 13.86 0.30 21.24
CA PHE A 109 14.87 -0.05 22.24
C PHE A 109 15.93 1.04 22.32
N VAL A 110 16.40 1.29 23.54
CA VAL A 110 17.49 2.22 23.86
C VAL A 110 18.65 1.39 24.35
N ILE A 111 19.83 1.60 23.77
CA ILE A 111 21.09 1.02 24.25
C ILE A 111 21.94 2.14 24.84
N ALA A 112 22.29 2.01 26.12
CA ALA A 112 23.30 2.82 26.78
C ALA A 112 24.61 2.04 26.88
N LEU A 113 25.68 2.57 26.27
CA LEU A 113 27.04 2.03 26.39
C LEU A 113 27.85 3.01 27.23
N ILE A 114 28.41 2.52 28.34
CA ILE A 114 29.05 3.36 29.37
C ILE A 114 30.48 2.88 29.54
N ASP A 115 31.42 3.81 29.45
CA ASP A 115 32.81 3.59 29.89
C ASP A 115 32.85 3.67 31.42
N GLY A 116 32.99 2.52 32.07
CA GLY A 116 33.02 2.41 33.53
C GLY A 116 34.38 2.76 34.15
N ASP A 117 35.45 2.89 33.35
CA ASP A 117 36.74 3.37 33.85
C ASP A 117 36.74 4.91 33.95
N GLY A 118 36.10 5.61 33.00
CA GLY A 118 35.90 7.05 33.01
C GLY A 118 34.69 7.56 33.78
N MET A 119 33.61 6.76 33.88
CA MET A 119 32.36 7.12 34.55
C MET A 119 32.05 6.17 35.72
N ILE A 120 32.64 6.50 36.86
CA ILE A 120 32.52 5.69 38.09
C ILE A 120 31.28 6.14 38.87
N PHE A 121 30.50 5.19 39.38
CA PHE A 121 29.34 5.46 40.24
C PHE A 121 29.74 6.15 41.56
N GLN A 122 28.77 6.80 42.20
CA GLN A 122 28.98 7.44 43.51
C GLN A 122 29.56 6.48 44.56
N ASP A 123 30.46 6.99 45.40
CA ASP A 123 31.14 6.25 46.46
C ASP A 123 30.16 5.56 47.41
N SER A 124 29.05 6.23 47.73
CA SER A 124 27.96 5.71 48.57
C SER A 124 27.31 4.46 48.01
N LEU A 125 27.18 4.34 46.69
CA LEU A 125 26.64 3.16 46.02
C LEU A 125 27.68 2.05 45.96
N VAL A 126 28.93 2.38 45.61
CA VAL A 126 29.99 1.38 45.48
C VAL A 126 30.31 0.72 46.83
N GLN A 127 30.35 1.49 47.91
CA GLN A 127 30.62 1.02 49.28
C GLN A 127 29.61 -0.03 49.77
N GLN A 128 28.37 0.01 49.28
CA GLN A 128 27.32 -0.94 49.67
C GLN A 128 27.44 -2.30 48.99
N GLY A 129 28.45 -2.51 48.12
CA GLY A 129 28.67 -3.76 47.42
C GLY A 129 27.44 -4.17 46.63
N GLU A 130 26.96 -5.41 46.82
CA GLU A 130 25.88 -5.98 46.01
C GLU A 130 24.57 -5.19 46.06
N GLN A 131 24.17 -4.67 47.23
CA GLN A 131 22.94 -3.88 47.33
C GLN A 131 23.08 -2.57 46.55
N GLY A 132 24.22 -1.89 46.69
CA GLY A 132 24.50 -0.66 45.96
C GLY A 132 24.57 -0.87 44.45
N GLY A 133 25.02 -2.04 43.98
CA GLY A 133 24.97 -2.42 42.57
C GLY A 133 23.54 -2.51 42.04
N LYS A 134 22.63 -3.14 42.80
CA LYS A 134 21.20 -3.23 42.44
C LYS A 134 20.56 -1.85 42.40
N ASP A 135 20.88 -1.01 43.38
CA ASP A 135 20.35 0.36 43.47
C ASP A 135 20.88 1.24 42.34
N ALA A 136 22.17 1.12 42.00
CA ALA A 136 22.77 1.80 40.85
C ALA A 136 22.11 1.41 39.52
N ALA A 137 21.83 0.12 39.31
CA ALA A 137 21.12 -0.34 38.11
C ALA A 137 19.69 0.25 38.01
N ASN A 138 18.97 0.33 39.13
CA ASN A 138 17.65 0.94 39.18
C ASN A 138 17.69 2.45 38.92
N GLN A 139 18.65 3.16 39.51
CA GLN A 139 18.81 4.60 39.30
C GLN A 139 19.19 4.93 37.85
N LEU A 140 20.12 4.17 37.26
CA LEU A 140 20.48 4.33 35.85
C LEU A 140 19.29 4.06 34.92
N TRP A 141 18.46 3.05 35.21
CA TRP A 141 17.26 2.78 34.42
C TRP A 141 16.26 3.94 34.46
N LEU A 142 16.00 4.50 35.66
CA LEU A 142 15.10 5.65 35.82
C LEU A 142 15.63 6.87 35.05
N ALA A 143 16.92 7.16 35.17
CA ALA A 143 17.56 8.28 34.48
C ALA A 143 17.45 8.15 32.94
N ILE A 144 17.71 6.96 32.38
CA ILE A 144 17.60 6.72 30.94
C ILE A 144 16.13 6.83 30.48
N ARG A 145 15.19 6.28 31.26
CA ARG A 145 13.75 6.34 30.95
C ARG A 145 13.29 7.80 30.87
N ASP A 146 13.59 8.58 31.89
CA ASP A 146 13.13 9.97 32.01
C ASP A 146 13.73 10.82 30.89
N TYR A 147 15.04 10.71 30.65
CA TYR A 147 15.71 11.37 29.53
C TYR A 147 15.11 11.00 28.17
N THR A 148 14.79 9.72 27.96
CA THR A 148 14.20 9.28 26.69
C THR A 148 12.81 9.86 26.49
N SER A 149 12.00 9.90 27.56
CA SER A 149 10.64 10.45 27.50
C SER A 149 10.61 11.95 27.24
N GLU A 150 11.59 12.70 27.77
CA GLU A 150 11.71 14.15 27.57
C GLU A 150 12.28 14.49 26.19
N THR A 151 13.27 13.72 25.72
CA THR A 151 13.97 14.01 24.45
C THR A 151 13.19 13.51 23.24
N PHE A 152 12.42 12.42 23.37
CA PHE A 152 11.75 11.76 22.25
C PHE A 152 10.26 11.53 22.55
N THR A 153 9.43 12.52 22.21
CA THR A 153 7.97 12.50 22.43
C THR A 153 7.24 11.37 21.71
N ASN A 154 7.85 10.80 20.66
CA ASN A 154 7.26 9.79 19.80
C ASN A 154 7.63 8.35 20.21
N ILE A 155 8.43 8.18 21.26
CA ILE A 155 8.89 6.88 21.75
C ILE A 155 8.19 6.58 23.08
N HIS A 156 7.17 5.72 23.02
CA HIS A 156 6.44 5.29 24.21
C HIS A 156 7.03 3.96 24.71
N SER A 157 7.43 3.93 25.99
CA SER A 157 7.91 2.74 26.72
C SER A 157 8.98 1.90 26.02
N PRO A 158 10.19 2.42 25.79
CA PRO A 158 11.24 1.65 25.13
C PRO A 158 11.82 0.56 26.04
N LYS A 159 12.29 -0.54 25.43
CA LYS A 159 13.17 -1.50 26.11
C LYS A 159 14.55 -0.89 26.33
N ILE A 160 15.00 -0.81 27.57
CA ILE A 160 16.30 -0.21 27.93
C ILE A 160 17.32 -1.31 28.18
N VAL A 161 18.42 -1.26 27.43
CA VAL A 161 19.61 -2.10 27.59
C VAL A 161 20.76 -1.21 28.03
N ALA A 162 21.50 -1.61 29.05
CA ALA A 162 22.68 -0.89 29.50
C ALA A 162 23.88 -1.82 29.56
N ARG A 163 25.03 -1.39 29.02
CA ARG A 163 26.30 -2.10 29.12
C ARG A 163 27.38 -1.17 29.61
N ILE A 164 27.99 -1.53 30.73
CA ILE A 164 29.12 -0.83 31.31
C ILE A 164 30.37 -1.65 31.03
N TYR A 165 31.38 -1.03 30.44
CA TYR A 165 32.66 -1.67 30.15
C TYR A 165 33.71 -1.08 31.07
N ALA A 166 34.34 -1.89 31.92
CA ALA A 166 35.42 -1.43 32.79
C ALA A 166 36.42 -2.55 33.05
N ASN A 167 37.65 -2.18 33.43
CA ASN A 167 38.60 -3.13 34.00
C ASN A 167 38.26 -3.33 35.48
N VAL A 168 37.40 -4.29 35.80
CA VAL A 168 36.85 -4.46 37.17
C VAL A 168 37.95 -4.63 38.20
N ARG A 169 38.97 -5.44 37.90
CA ARG A 169 40.09 -5.64 38.81
C ARG A 169 40.88 -4.35 39.05
N GLY A 170 41.24 -3.64 37.98
CA GLY A 170 42.00 -2.40 38.07
C GLY A 170 41.24 -1.29 38.78
N LEU A 171 39.94 -1.16 38.50
CA LEU A 171 39.04 -0.22 39.18
C LEU A 171 38.93 -0.56 40.67
N GLY A 172 38.80 -1.84 41.04
CA GLY A 172 38.72 -2.28 42.43
C GLY A 172 40.00 -1.97 43.22
N GLU A 173 41.17 -2.22 42.63
CA GLU A 173 42.46 -1.85 43.22
C GLU A 173 42.60 -0.32 43.38
N THR A 174 42.11 0.44 42.41
CA THR A 174 42.15 1.91 42.43
C THR A 174 41.25 2.49 43.52
N LEU A 175 40.01 1.99 43.63
CA LEU A 175 39.06 2.38 44.68
C LEU A 175 39.58 2.06 46.08
N PHE A 176 40.24 0.90 46.24
CA PHE A 176 40.86 0.51 47.52
C PHE A 176 42.03 1.45 47.90
N ARG A 177 42.94 1.73 46.96
CA ARG A 177 44.05 2.66 47.20
C ARG A 177 43.60 4.09 47.50
N ALA A 178 42.44 4.48 47.00
CA ALA A 178 41.83 5.77 47.27
C ALA A 178 41.08 5.82 48.61
N GLY A 179 40.98 4.71 49.35
CA GLY A 179 40.23 4.63 50.61
C GLY A 179 38.72 4.71 50.43
N ILE A 180 38.20 4.48 49.22
CA ILE A 180 36.76 4.52 48.94
C ILE A 180 36.10 3.22 49.39
N ILE A 181 36.79 2.10 49.22
CA ILE A 181 36.33 0.77 49.66
C ILE A 181 37.39 0.11 50.55
N ASP A 182 36.96 -0.67 51.53
CA ASP A 182 37.86 -1.36 52.47
C ASP A 182 38.60 -2.55 51.86
N LYS A 183 38.08 -3.11 50.77
CA LYS A 183 38.69 -4.24 50.05
C LYS A 183 38.20 -4.31 48.60
N PRO A 184 39.03 -4.76 47.64
CA PRO A 184 38.65 -4.85 46.23
C PRO A 184 37.41 -5.72 45.95
N SER A 185 37.14 -6.74 46.78
CA SER A 185 35.97 -7.61 46.62
C SER A 185 34.61 -6.91 46.82
N ILE A 186 34.59 -5.70 47.40
CA ILE A 186 33.39 -4.87 47.46
C ILE A 186 32.94 -4.48 46.05
N LEU A 187 33.86 -4.15 45.15
CA LEU A 187 33.52 -3.83 43.76
C LEU A 187 33.00 -5.06 43.01
N GLU A 188 33.56 -6.25 43.26
CA GLU A 188 33.04 -7.50 42.68
C GLU A 188 31.60 -7.80 43.14
N ALA A 189 31.30 -7.54 44.41
CA ALA A 189 29.94 -7.63 44.93
C ALA A 189 29.02 -6.60 44.27
N PHE A 190 29.48 -5.36 44.10
CA PHE A 190 28.77 -4.31 43.37
C PHE A 190 28.45 -4.71 41.93
N VAL A 191 29.43 -5.21 41.19
CA VAL A 191 29.27 -5.69 39.80
C VAL A 191 28.22 -6.81 39.73
N ARG A 192 28.26 -7.76 40.67
CA ARG A 192 27.25 -8.83 40.77
C ARG A 192 25.85 -8.26 41.02
N GLY A 193 25.75 -7.29 41.93
CA GLY A 193 24.51 -6.59 42.24
C GLY A 193 23.94 -5.86 41.03
N PHE A 194 24.79 -5.16 40.29
CA PHE A 194 24.40 -4.44 39.08
C PHE A 194 23.85 -5.40 38.01
N ASN A 195 24.59 -6.48 37.71
CA ASN A 195 24.18 -7.51 36.73
C ASN A 195 22.88 -8.22 37.13
N GLY A 196 22.63 -8.36 38.44
CA GLY A 196 21.40 -8.94 38.98
C GLY A 196 20.24 -7.96 39.17
N GLY A 197 20.49 -6.65 39.10
CA GLY A 197 19.52 -5.60 39.42
C GLY A 197 18.46 -5.40 38.33
N ARG A 198 18.82 -5.60 37.06
CA ARG A 198 17.94 -5.50 35.89
C ARG A 198 18.33 -6.51 34.83
N LEU A 199 17.34 -7.15 34.19
CA LEU A 199 17.55 -8.25 33.23
C LEU A 199 18.38 -7.88 31.98
N LEU A 200 18.44 -6.61 31.60
CA LEU A 200 19.11 -6.13 30.38
C LEU A 200 20.32 -5.23 30.69
N PHE A 201 20.84 -5.33 31.91
CA PHE A 201 21.92 -4.48 32.40
C PHE A 201 23.13 -5.37 32.69
N ASP A 202 24.23 -5.08 32.01
CA ASP A 202 25.47 -5.83 32.14
C ASP A 202 26.63 -4.91 32.48
N PHE A 203 27.39 -5.28 33.49
CA PHE A 203 28.72 -4.78 33.79
C PHE A 203 29.72 -5.81 33.29
N VAL A 204 30.42 -5.44 32.22
CA VAL A 204 31.28 -6.30 31.44
C VAL A 204 32.73 -5.98 31.77
N ASP A 205 33.41 -6.92 32.40
CA ASP A 205 34.85 -6.83 32.62
C ASP A 205 35.60 -6.98 31.29
N VAL A 206 36.31 -5.93 30.89
CA VAL A 206 37.16 -5.94 29.66
C VAL A 206 38.61 -6.33 29.95
N GLY A 207 38.95 -6.59 31.21
CA GLY A 207 40.28 -6.97 31.66
C GLY A 207 41.30 -5.84 31.57
N SER A 208 42.57 -6.16 31.84
CA SER A 208 43.65 -5.17 31.83
C SER A 208 44.08 -4.78 30.41
N GLY A 209 44.15 -3.47 30.14
CA GLY A 209 44.66 -2.88 28.92
C GLY A 209 44.22 -1.42 28.80
N LYS A 210 45.05 -0.57 28.19
CA LYS A 210 44.72 0.83 27.94
C LYS A 210 43.63 0.88 26.84
N ASP A 211 42.62 1.74 27.01
CA ASP A 211 41.62 2.06 25.98
C ASP A 211 40.69 0.90 25.55
N ARG A 212 40.61 -0.24 26.28
CA ARG A 212 39.76 -1.39 25.88
C ARG A 212 38.25 -1.13 25.99
N ALA A 213 37.84 -0.31 26.96
CA ALA A 213 36.46 0.14 27.09
C ALA A 213 36.12 1.11 25.94
N ASP A 214 37.01 2.06 25.68
CA ASP A 214 36.88 3.05 24.60
C ASP A 214 36.80 2.40 23.21
N ASP A 215 37.70 1.46 22.91
CA ASP A 215 37.71 0.70 21.64
C ASP A 215 36.39 -0.05 21.38
N LYS A 216 35.70 -0.45 22.45
CA LYS A 216 34.43 -1.19 22.38
C LYS A 216 33.22 -0.27 22.24
N ILE A 217 33.36 1.00 22.64
CA ILE A 217 32.30 2.02 22.61
C ILE A 217 32.42 2.93 21.36
N ALA A 218 33.58 2.95 20.70
CA ALA A 218 33.91 3.90 19.64
C ALA A 218 32.92 3.98 18.45
N GLY A 219 32.52 5.22 18.13
CA GLY A 219 32.38 5.73 16.77
C GLY A 219 30.99 6.15 16.27
N SER A 220 29.89 5.61 16.80
CA SER A 220 28.57 5.72 16.11
C SER A 220 27.37 6.10 16.99
N TYR A 221 27.57 6.37 18.29
CA TYR A 221 26.46 6.55 19.24
C TYR A 221 26.45 7.94 19.89
N ARG A 222 25.25 8.43 20.23
CA ARG A 222 25.07 9.68 20.99
C ARG A 222 25.59 9.48 22.42
N VAL A 223 26.37 10.44 22.92
CA VAL A 223 26.94 10.42 24.28
C VAL A 223 26.18 11.41 25.17
N THR A 224 25.77 10.95 26.35
CA THR A 224 25.10 11.76 27.38
C THR A 224 25.66 11.39 28.76
N LYS A 225 25.93 12.39 29.60
CA LYS A 225 26.29 12.20 31.02
C LYS A 225 25.06 12.54 31.88
N PHE A 226 24.74 11.69 32.85
CA PHE A 226 23.67 11.94 33.81
C PHE A 226 24.25 12.62 35.07
N ASP A 227 23.69 13.78 35.43
CA ASP A 227 24.11 14.52 36.61
C ASP A 227 23.81 13.73 37.88
N ASN A 228 24.72 13.82 38.85
CA ASN A 228 24.66 13.10 40.12
C ASN A 228 24.69 11.56 40.02
N LEU A 229 24.76 10.93 38.85
CA LEU A 229 24.85 9.46 38.77
C LEU A 229 26.31 8.97 38.84
N PHE A 230 27.21 9.74 38.23
CA PHE A 230 28.64 9.44 38.16
C PHE A 230 29.45 10.51 38.90
N ARG A 231 30.66 10.15 39.36
CA ARG A 231 31.59 11.10 39.99
C ARG A 231 31.88 12.30 39.08
N GLU A 232 32.02 13.47 39.69
CA GLU A 232 32.42 14.69 38.98
C GLU A 232 33.93 14.79 38.77
N SER A 233 34.72 14.08 39.59
CA SER A 233 36.17 14.13 39.61
C SER A 233 36.82 12.75 39.49
N LYS A 234 38.00 12.70 38.86
CA LYS A 234 38.83 11.49 38.76
C LYS A 234 39.27 11.02 40.14
N ILE A 235 39.48 9.71 40.30
CA ILE A 235 40.05 9.17 41.53
C ILE A 235 41.52 9.62 41.65
N VAL A 236 41.85 10.28 42.75
CA VAL A 236 43.23 10.63 43.11
C VAL A 236 43.78 9.54 44.02
N THR A 237 44.76 8.77 43.54
CA THR A 237 45.50 7.81 44.39
C THR A 237 46.56 8.55 45.20
N LEU A 238 46.54 8.39 46.52
CA LEU A 238 47.58 8.91 47.41
C LEU A 238 48.92 8.19 47.13
N PRO A 239 50.07 8.90 47.13
CA PRO A 239 51.39 8.26 47.01
C PRO A 239 51.64 7.32 48.19
N SER A 240 52.10 6.10 47.91
CA SER A 240 52.52 5.15 48.95
C SER A 240 53.61 5.75 49.83
N HIS A 241 53.31 5.96 51.11
CA HIS A 241 54.34 6.11 52.12
C HIS A 241 55.00 4.74 52.36
N THR A 242 56.25 4.63 51.91
CA THR A 242 57.20 3.57 52.26
C THR A 242 57.42 3.56 53.76
N TRP A 243 56.98 2.50 54.44
CA TRP A 243 57.41 2.21 55.81
C TRP A 243 58.58 1.22 55.72
N GLU A 244 59.80 1.73 55.79
CA GLU A 244 60.99 0.93 56.10
C GLU A 244 61.11 0.75 57.62
N GLY A 245 61.29 -0.49 58.07
CA GLY A 245 61.42 -0.78 59.50
C GLY A 245 61.52 -2.28 59.86
N SER A 246 62.67 -2.89 59.55
CA SER A 246 63.39 -3.95 60.29
C SER A 246 62.65 -5.13 60.96
N GLY A 247 62.80 -6.31 60.35
CA GLY A 247 63.27 -7.57 60.94
C GLY A 247 62.54 -8.23 62.12
N THR A 248 61.96 -9.43 61.92
CA THR A 248 62.42 -10.72 62.51
C THR A 248 61.49 -11.91 62.18
N THR A 249 62.13 -13.06 61.93
CA THR A 249 61.72 -14.47 62.17
C THR A 249 60.47 -15.09 61.50
N ALA A 250 60.77 -15.98 60.54
CA ALA A 250 60.42 -17.41 60.46
C ALA A 250 58.99 -17.90 60.76
N ASN A 251 58.31 -18.44 59.73
CA ASN A 251 57.97 -19.86 59.51
C ASN A 251 56.96 -19.93 58.36
N SER A 252 57.31 -20.53 57.21
CA SER A 252 57.12 -21.97 56.90
C SER A 252 55.67 -22.42 57.04
N PHE A 253 55.03 -22.70 55.90
CA PHE A 253 54.55 -24.01 55.44
C PHE A 253 53.75 -23.77 54.15
N SER A 254 54.34 -24.07 52.99
CA SER A 254 54.23 -25.35 52.28
C SER A 254 52.87 -25.51 51.59
N SER A 255 52.83 -25.33 50.27
CA SER A 255 52.72 -26.42 49.29
C SER A 255 51.23 -26.77 49.06
N SER A 256 50.71 -27.11 47.90
CA SER A 256 51.25 -27.65 46.65
C SER A 256 50.08 -27.48 45.65
N ASN A 257 50.30 -26.99 44.44
CA ASN A 257 50.59 -27.78 43.24
C ASN A 257 49.34 -28.20 42.44
N THR A 258 49.56 -28.31 41.12
CA THR A 258 48.70 -28.82 40.03
C THR A 258 47.63 -27.85 39.51
N GLY A 259 47.51 -27.53 38.23
CA GLY A 259 48.21 -27.95 37.02
C GLY A 259 47.39 -27.53 35.79
N LEU A 260 48.07 -26.97 34.78
CA LEU A 260 47.86 -27.16 33.32
C LEU A 260 46.46 -26.88 32.74
N SER A 261 46.31 -25.85 31.88
CA SER A 261 46.40 -25.93 30.39
C SER A 261 45.13 -26.56 29.76
N ASN A 262 44.55 -26.16 28.63
CA ASN A 262 44.82 -25.17 27.58
C ASN A 262 43.54 -25.08 26.69
N THR A 263 43.44 -24.00 25.91
CA THR A 263 42.83 -23.89 24.55
C THR A 263 41.35 -24.30 24.30
N ARG A 264 40.57 -23.37 23.71
CA ARG A 264 40.32 -23.34 22.25
C ARG A 264 39.53 -22.08 21.83
N ALA A 265 40.16 -21.27 20.99
CA ALA A 265 39.54 -20.18 20.25
C ALA A 265 38.97 -20.69 18.91
N VAL A 266 37.84 -20.14 18.46
CA VAL A 266 37.43 -20.16 17.05
C VAL A 266 36.75 -18.83 16.71
N SER A 267 37.43 -18.01 15.92
CA SER A 267 36.92 -16.83 15.23
C SER A 267 36.33 -17.23 13.87
N ARG A 268 35.25 -16.57 13.44
CA ARG A 268 34.87 -16.47 12.01
C ARG A 268 34.29 -15.08 11.71
N THR A 269 34.93 -14.43 10.75
CA THR A 269 34.54 -13.20 10.04
C THR A 269 33.63 -13.51 8.84
N PRO A 270 32.93 -12.51 8.26
CA PRO A 270 32.05 -12.68 7.10
C PRO A 270 32.74 -12.29 5.78
N PRO A 271 32.29 -12.79 4.61
CA PRO A 271 32.72 -12.24 3.34
C PRO A 271 31.66 -11.32 2.71
N ASN A 272 32.13 -10.13 2.39
CA ASN A 272 31.59 -9.17 1.43
C ASN A 272 32.08 -9.56 0.02
N SER A 273 31.30 -9.32 -1.03
CA SER A 273 31.85 -9.24 -2.40
C SER A 273 30.98 -8.37 -3.32
N ASN A 274 31.59 -7.27 -3.76
CA ASN A 274 31.27 -6.47 -4.94
C ASN A 274 32.17 -6.92 -6.11
N GLY A 275 31.73 -6.69 -7.37
CA GLY A 275 32.59 -6.74 -8.57
C GLY A 275 31.87 -7.34 -9.78
N THR A 276 31.11 -6.59 -10.58
CA THR A 276 31.50 -5.78 -11.76
C THR A 276 31.63 -6.55 -13.08
N ALA A 277 30.80 -6.08 -14.03
CA ALA A 277 30.74 -6.19 -15.49
C ALA A 277 31.81 -6.96 -16.29
N THR A 278 31.34 -7.66 -17.33
CA THR A 278 32.08 -7.81 -18.59
C THR A 278 31.11 -7.83 -19.78
N THR A 279 31.42 -6.98 -20.76
CA THR A 279 30.81 -6.82 -22.08
C THR A 279 31.35 -7.84 -23.08
N THR A 280 30.51 -8.35 -23.99
CA THR A 280 30.92 -8.70 -25.37
C THR A 280 29.70 -8.77 -26.29
N SER A 281 29.79 -8.14 -27.45
CA SER A 281 28.83 -8.18 -28.55
C SER A 281 29.35 -9.05 -29.72
N ALA A 282 28.39 -9.56 -30.50
CA ALA A 282 28.41 -9.82 -31.95
C ALA A 282 28.97 -11.13 -32.54
N ALA A 283 28.08 -11.87 -33.23
CA ALA A 283 28.13 -12.42 -34.61
C ALA A 283 27.25 -13.69 -34.69
N SER A 284 26.06 -13.70 -35.35
CA SER A 284 25.76 -13.77 -36.81
C SER A 284 26.00 -15.13 -37.46
N ALA A 285 24.93 -15.82 -37.87
CA ALA A 285 24.74 -16.44 -39.21
C ALA A 285 23.37 -17.18 -39.35
N THR A 286 22.48 -16.60 -40.18
CA THR A 286 21.67 -17.18 -41.30
C THR A 286 21.15 -18.63 -41.23
N SER A 287 19.88 -18.94 -41.56
CA SER A 287 19.25 -18.76 -42.89
C SER A 287 17.72 -19.04 -42.89
N GLY A 288 16.95 -18.41 -43.80
CA GLY A 288 15.66 -18.93 -44.29
C GLY A 288 14.60 -17.86 -44.59
N SER A 289 14.55 -17.37 -45.84
CA SER A 289 13.70 -16.28 -46.32
C SER A 289 12.33 -16.74 -46.84
N SER A 290 11.29 -15.92 -46.62
CA SER A 290 10.27 -15.61 -47.64
C SER A 290 9.55 -14.32 -47.24
N GLY A 291 9.80 -13.24 -47.97
CA GLY A 291 9.20 -11.92 -47.74
C GLY A 291 7.93 -11.69 -48.55
N THR A 292 7.05 -10.83 -48.02
CA THR A 292 6.07 -10.05 -48.79
C THR A 292 5.86 -8.70 -48.10
N ALA A 293 5.90 -7.62 -48.89
CA ALA A 293 5.76 -6.21 -48.52
C ALA A 293 4.35 -5.84 -47.98
N PRO A 294 4.18 -4.68 -47.31
CA PRO A 294 2.88 -4.27 -46.76
C PRO A 294 1.94 -3.79 -47.87
N THR A 295 0.73 -4.35 -47.91
CA THR A 295 -0.31 -4.05 -48.90
C THR A 295 -1.04 -2.75 -48.58
N THR A 296 -1.02 -1.82 -49.53
CA THR A 296 -1.76 -0.55 -49.52
C THR A 296 -3.25 -0.73 -49.87
N TRP A 297 -4.10 0.11 -49.27
CA TRP A 297 -5.57 0.24 -49.38
C TRP A 297 -6.23 0.22 -50.78
N ALA A 298 -5.48 0.18 -51.88
CA ALA A 298 -6.01 0.27 -53.25
C ALA A 298 -6.43 -1.08 -53.87
N SER A 299 -6.09 -2.23 -53.27
CA SER A 299 -6.32 -3.56 -53.87
C SER A 299 -7.63 -4.26 -53.47
N THR A 300 -8.51 -3.64 -52.67
CA THR A 300 -9.79 -4.23 -52.23
C THR A 300 -11.01 -3.80 -53.06
N ILE A 301 -10.87 -2.82 -53.97
CA ILE A 301 -12.00 -2.27 -54.74
C ILE A 301 -12.31 -3.07 -56.02
N ALA A 302 -11.36 -3.84 -56.55
CA ALA A 302 -11.54 -4.57 -57.82
C ALA A 302 -12.24 -5.94 -57.69
N ALA A 303 -12.43 -6.46 -56.47
CA ALA A 303 -13.04 -7.78 -56.26
C ALA A 303 -14.58 -7.76 -56.08
N SER A 304 -15.20 -6.57 -56.04
CA SER A 304 -16.63 -6.42 -55.74
C SER A 304 -17.54 -6.23 -56.97
N ALA A 305 -17.00 -6.34 -58.19
CA ALA A 305 -17.77 -6.07 -59.41
C ALA A 305 -18.58 -7.27 -59.94
N ASN A 306 -18.60 -8.42 -59.26
CA ASN A 306 -19.29 -9.58 -59.83
C ASN A 306 -19.88 -10.55 -58.80
N THR A 307 -20.94 -10.16 -58.08
CA THR A 307 -21.92 -11.12 -57.55
C THR A 307 -23.32 -10.53 -57.45
N THR A 308 -24.25 -11.27 -58.02
CA THR A 308 -25.69 -11.10 -58.19
C THR A 308 -26.46 -10.90 -56.87
N PHE A 309 -27.49 -10.06 -56.92
CA PHE A 309 -28.45 -9.77 -55.86
C PHE A 309 -28.97 -11.02 -55.11
N LYS A 310 -28.74 -11.07 -53.80
CA LYS A 310 -29.55 -11.85 -52.85
C LYS A 310 -29.95 -10.96 -51.67
N ASP A 311 -31.26 -10.75 -51.62
CA ASP A 311 -32.14 -10.38 -50.50
C ASP A 311 -31.49 -9.89 -49.18
N LEU A 312 -31.68 -8.60 -48.90
CA LEU A 312 -31.25 -7.93 -47.67
C LEU A 312 -32.29 -8.13 -46.57
N THR A 313 -32.14 -9.20 -45.78
CA THR A 313 -32.56 -9.13 -44.37
C THR A 313 -31.41 -8.52 -43.57
N PRO A 314 -31.60 -7.42 -42.82
CA PRO A 314 -30.51 -6.80 -42.06
C PRO A 314 -30.03 -7.76 -40.96
N SER A 315 -28.91 -8.44 -41.21
CA SER A 315 -28.15 -9.09 -40.15
C SER A 315 -27.53 -7.99 -39.31
N LYS A 316 -28.03 -7.85 -38.08
CA LYS A 316 -27.55 -6.89 -37.08
C LYS A 316 -26.03 -7.02 -36.93
N PRO A 317 -25.22 -5.98 -37.19
CA PRO A 317 -23.80 -6.02 -36.86
C PRO A 317 -23.69 -6.13 -35.33
N SER A 318 -23.05 -7.20 -34.87
CA SER A 318 -22.74 -7.42 -33.46
C SER A 318 -21.58 -6.51 -33.05
N THR A 319 -21.89 -5.23 -32.83
CA THR A 319 -21.09 -4.39 -31.94
C THR A 319 -21.20 -5.01 -30.54
N PRO A 320 -20.10 -5.23 -29.78
CA PRO A 320 -20.22 -5.64 -28.39
C PRO A 320 -21.08 -4.60 -27.67
N SER A 321 -22.15 -5.06 -27.01
CA SER A 321 -23.03 -4.19 -26.22
C SER A 321 -22.20 -3.37 -25.24
N PRO A 322 -22.52 -2.08 -25.03
CA PRO A 322 -21.84 -1.29 -24.01
C PRO A 322 -21.95 -2.01 -22.65
N PRO A 323 -20.88 -1.96 -21.83
CA PRO A 323 -20.85 -2.69 -20.58
C PRO A 323 -21.97 -2.16 -19.66
N VAL A 324 -22.85 -3.06 -19.22
CA VAL A 324 -24.05 -2.69 -18.45
C VAL A 324 -23.76 -2.82 -16.96
N ILE A 325 -24.05 -1.77 -16.19
CA ILE A 325 -24.00 -1.83 -14.72
C ILE A 325 -25.33 -2.32 -14.19
N GLU A 326 -25.29 -3.44 -13.47
CA GLU A 326 -26.45 -4.03 -12.83
C GLU A 326 -26.68 -3.36 -11.48
N ARG A 327 -27.91 -2.93 -11.23
CA ARG A 327 -28.31 -2.26 -9.98
C ARG A 327 -29.53 -2.92 -9.34
N ASN A 328 -29.58 -2.91 -8.01
CA ASN A 328 -30.72 -3.37 -7.24
C ASN A 328 -31.83 -2.31 -7.18
N LYS A 329 -32.92 -2.60 -6.44
CA LYS A 329 -34.09 -1.70 -6.33
C LYS A 329 -33.79 -0.38 -5.62
N TYR A 330 -32.70 -0.33 -4.88
CA TYR A 330 -32.19 0.87 -4.21
C TYR A 330 -31.20 1.65 -5.09
N GLY A 331 -30.99 1.21 -6.33
CA GLY A 331 -30.02 1.84 -7.22
C GLY A 331 -28.58 1.51 -6.88
N GLN A 332 -28.29 0.54 -6.01
CA GLN A 332 -26.92 0.15 -5.67
C GLN A 332 -26.34 -0.82 -6.71
N ARG A 333 -25.06 -0.66 -7.09
CA ARG A 333 -24.34 -1.56 -8.00
C ARG A 333 -24.19 -2.95 -7.40
N VAL A 334 -24.49 -3.96 -8.21
CA VAL A 334 -24.38 -5.38 -7.87
C VAL A 334 -23.57 -6.10 -8.93
N ASP A 335 -22.35 -6.53 -8.59
CA ASP A 335 -21.54 -7.35 -9.50
C ASP A 335 -21.84 -8.85 -9.32
N ARG A 336 -22.02 -9.57 -10.43
CA ARG A 336 -22.09 -11.05 -10.45
C ARG A 336 -20.69 -11.65 -10.30
N ILE A 337 -20.31 -11.95 -9.06
CA ILE A 337 -19.01 -12.54 -8.76
C ILE A 337 -19.24 -13.86 -8.05
N ASP A 338 -18.67 -14.92 -8.62
CA ASP A 338 -18.64 -16.21 -7.98
C ASP A 338 -17.41 -16.31 -7.07
N PHE A 339 -17.57 -15.94 -5.80
CA PHE A 339 -16.53 -16.10 -4.79
C PHE A 339 -16.16 -17.57 -4.54
N LYS A 340 -16.99 -18.54 -4.95
CA LYS A 340 -16.69 -19.98 -4.83
C LYS A 340 -15.75 -20.46 -5.92
N ALA A 341 -15.60 -19.71 -7.02
CA ALA A 341 -14.65 -20.02 -8.09
C ALA A 341 -13.17 -19.85 -7.66
N ALA A 342 -12.92 -19.27 -6.48
CA ALA A 342 -11.59 -19.10 -5.91
C ALA A 342 -11.45 -19.90 -4.59
N PRO A 343 -10.97 -21.15 -4.65
CA PRO A 343 -10.62 -21.93 -3.46
C PRO A 343 -9.66 -21.17 -2.54
N LYS A 344 -9.78 -21.40 -1.22
CA LYS A 344 -9.05 -20.62 -0.19
C LYS A 344 -7.53 -20.77 -0.31
N ASP A 345 -7.05 -21.97 -0.63
CA ASP A 345 -5.65 -22.29 -0.89
C ASP A 345 -5.11 -21.49 -2.09
N GLU A 346 -5.86 -21.46 -3.18
CA GLU A 346 -5.49 -20.74 -4.40
C GLU A 346 -5.54 -19.22 -4.19
N LEU A 347 -6.56 -18.73 -3.48
CA LEU A 347 -6.66 -17.32 -3.08
C LEU A 347 -5.45 -16.88 -2.25
N ASN A 348 -5.01 -17.73 -1.31
CA ASN A 348 -3.82 -17.45 -0.50
C ASN A 348 -2.53 -17.53 -1.32
N ARG A 349 -2.43 -18.45 -2.28
CA ARG A 349 -1.28 -18.57 -3.19
C ARG A 349 -1.16 -17.32 -4.06
N VAL A 350 -2.22 -16.90 -4.74
CA VAL A 350 -2.23 -15.73 -5.63
C VAL A 350 -1.92 -14.44 -4.85
N LYS A 351 -2.45 -14.28 -3.63
CA LYS A 351 -2.10 -13.13 -2.76
C LYS A 351 -0.60 -13.03 -2.47
N LYS A 352 0.11 -14.16 -2.33
CA LYS A 352 1.56 -14.18 -2.07
C LYS A 352 2.39 -13.79 -3.29
N LEU A 353 1.87 -13.95 -4.50
CA LEU A 353 2.57 -13.58 -5.74
C LEU A 353 2.67 -12.06 -5.95
N LYS A 354 1.89 -11.26 -5.20
CA LYS A 354 1.89 -9.78 -5.26
C LYS A 354 1.73 -9.23 -6.69
N LEU A 355 0.90 -9.88 -7.49
CA LEU A 355 0.61 -9.49 -8.86
C LEU A 355 -0.12 -8.14 -8.91
N CYS A 356 0.17 -7.33 -9.92
CA CYS A 356 -0.50 -6.05 -10.10
C CYS A 356 -1.93 -6.24 -10.63
N ASN A 357 -2.93 -5.85 -9.84
CA ASN A 357 -4.33 -5.99 -10.23
C ASN A 357 -4.66 -5.22 -11.52
N LEU A 358 -4.20 -3.96 -11.64
CA LEU A 358 -4.49 -3.15 -12.84
C LEU A 358 -3.85 -3.75 -14.09
N TYR A 359 -2.55 -4.02 -14.06
CA TYR A 359 -1.83 -4.58 -15.20
C TYR A 359 -2.47 -5.87 -15.71
N PHE A 360 -2.77 -6.80 -14.81
CA PHE A 360 -3.29 -8.08 -15.23
C PHE A 360 -4.77 -8.05 -15.59
N LEU A 361 -5.62 -7.25 -14.93
CA LEU A 361 -7.07 -7.25 -15.16
C LEU A 361 -7.53 -6.23 -16.21
N LEU A 362 -6.85 -5.09 -16.35
CA LEU A 362 -7.17 -4.03 -17.31
C LEU A 362 -6.20 -4.02 -18.52
N GLY A 363 -5.00 -4.59 -18.37
CA GLY A 363 -4.01 -4.72 -19.44
C GLY A 363 -2.83 -3.75 -19.33
N ASP A 364 -2.95 -2.72 -18.50
CA ASP A 364 -1.93 -1.70 -18.28
C ASP A 364 -1.86 -1.26 -16.81
N CYS A 365 -0.72 -0.72 -16.40
CA CYS A 365 -0.54 -0.09 -15.10
C CYS A 365 -0.03 1.34 -15.32
N PRO A 366 -0.75 2.37 -14.83
CA PRO A 366 -0.36 3.76 -15.03
C PRO A 366 0.84 4.16 -14.16
N ASN A 367 1.20 3.38 -13.13
CA ASN A 367 2.34 3.68 -12.26
C ASN A 367 3.64 3.10 -12.88
N PRO A 368 4.60 3.94 -13.31
CA PRO A 368 5.87 3.47 -13.89
C PRO A 368 6.79 2.81 -12.86
N ASN A 369 6.63 3.14 -11.57
CA ASN A 369 7.41 2.60 -10.46
C ASN A 369 6.56 1.64 -9.60
N CYS A 370 5.71 0.83 -10.24
CA CYS A 370 4.85 -0.11 -9.55
C CYS A 370 5.68 -1.18 -8.81
N TYR A 371 5.42 -1.37 -7.52
CA TYR A 371 6.09 -2.38 -6.69
C TYR A 371 5.50 -3.80 -6.85
N HIS A 372 4.43 -3.92 -7.63
CA HIS A 372 3.79 -5.20 -7.91
C HIS A 372 4.39 -5.85 -9.15
N THR A 373 4.33 -7.18 -9.19
CA THR A 373 4.88 -7.98 -10.28
C THR A 373 4.08 -7.77 -11.58
N HIS A 374 4.76 -7.48 -12.69
CA HIS A 374 4.17 -7.33 -14.04
C HIS A 374 4.63 -8.43 -15.03
N ASP A 375 5.73 -9.10 -14.76
CA ASP A 375 6.39 -10.09 -15.63
C ASP A 375 5.88 -11.53 -15.43
N TYR A 376 4.87 -11.72 -14.59
CA TYR A 376 4.28 -13.03 -14.31
C TYR A 376 3.40 -13.53 -15.47
N LYS A 377 3.52 -14.82 -15.81
CA LYS A 377 2.65 -15.49 -16.80
C LYS A 377 1.36 -15.96 -16.13
N LEU A 378 0.34 -15.09 -16.11
CA LEU A 378 -0.94 -15.36 -15.46
C LEU A 378 -1.82 -16.35 -16.25
N GLY A 379 -2.16 -17.49 -15.63
CA GLY A 379 -3.10 -18.46 -16.17
C GLY A 379 -4.56 -18.00 -16.09
N LYS A 380 -5.47 -18.67 -16.84
CA LYS A 380 -6.91 -18.34 -16.85
C LYS A 380 -7.56 -18.48 -15.48
N GLN A 381 -7.25 -19.56 -14.75
CA GLN A 381 -7.79 -19.78 -13.41
C GLN A 381 -7.26 -18.76 -12.41
N GLU A 382 -5.96 -18.43 -12.48
CA GLU A 382 -5.33 -17.44 -11.62
C GLU A 382 -5.88 -16.03 -11.87
N ARG A 383 -6.25 -15.70 -13.12
CA ARG A 383 -6.94 -14.45 -13.45
C ARG A 383 -8.30 -14.34 -12.76
N ILE A 384 -9.07 -15.41 -12.68
CA ILE A 384 -10.36 -15.42 -11.94
C ILE A 384 -10.10 -15.19 -10.46
N VAL A 385 -9.10 -15.88 -9.90
CA VAL A 385 -8.73 -15.72 -8.49
C VAL A 385 -8.21 -14.30 -8.21
N LEU A 386 -7.42 -13.72 -9.11
CA LEU A 386 -6.93 -12.34 -9.01
C LEU A 386 -8.09 -11.33 -9.08
N GLN A 387 -9.11 -11.59 -9.90
CA GLN A 387 -10.33 -10.77 -9.92
C GLN A 387 -11.04 -10.83 -8.56
N VAL A 388 -11.13 -12.01 -7.94
CA VAL A 388 -11.65 -12.14 -6.57
C VAL A 388 -10.78 -11.36 -5.57
N VAL A 389 -9.45 -11.45 -5.66
CA VAL A 389 -8.52 -10.67 -4.82
C VAL A 389 -8.75 -9.16 -4.97
N ALA A 390 -8.85 -8.66 -6.20
CA ALA A 390 -9.11 -7.25 -6.48
C ALA A 390 -10.43 -6.79 -5.85
N ARG A 391 -11.47 -7.63 -5.91
CA ARG A 391 -12.80 -7.36 -5.34
C ARG A 391 -12.87 -7.46 -3.82
N MET A 392 -11.82 -7.93 -3.15
CA MET A 392 -11.67 -7.81 -1.70
C MET A 392 -11.08 -6.45 -1.27
N THR A 393 -10.63 -5.63 -2.22
CA THR A 393 -10.21 -4.26 -1.96
C THR A 393 -11.39 -3.34 -2.22
N PRO A 394 -11.87 -2.57 -1.23
CA PRO A 394 -13.01 -1.66 -1.40
C PRO A 394 -12.76 -0.65 -2.52
N CYS A 395 -13.78 -0.43 -3.34
CA CYS A 395 -13.85 0.70 -4.25
C CYS A 395 -14.21 1.96 -3.45
N HIS A 396 -13.54 3.07 -3.75
CA HIS A 396 -13.75 4.40 -3.18
C HIS A 396 -15.21 4.87 -3.34
N PHE A 397 -15.81 4.59 -4.50
CA PHE A 397 -17.21 4.95 -4.78
C PHE A 397 -18.22 3.89 -4.35
N GLY A 398 -17.76 2.79 -3.74
CA GLY A 398 -18.62 1.73 -3.19
C GLY A 398 -19.74 1.29 -4.13
N THR A 399 -20.96 1.20 -3.61
CA THR A 399 -22.13 0.79 -4.39
C THR A 399 -22.62 1.81 -5.43
N GLU A 400 -22.08 3.03 -5.41
CA GLU A 400 -22.49 4.09 -6.34
C GLU A 400 -21.65 4.12 -7.61
N CYS A 401 -20.49 3.43 -7.62
CA CYS A 401 -19.55 3.41 -8.73
C CYS A 401 -20.17 3.15 -10.12
N ASP A 402 -20.04 4.13 -11.01
CA ASP A 402 -20.50 4.09 -12.41
C ASP A 402 -19.41 3.67 -13.42
N ASP A 403 -18.25 3.21 -12.96
CA ASP A 403 -17.20 2.67 -13.85
C ASP A 403 -17.44 1.18 -14.12
N ALA A 404 -17.93 0.86 -15.33
CA ALA A 404 -18.20 -0.50 -15.74
C ALA A 404 -16.95 -1.41 -15.75
N THR A 405 -15.77 -0.82 -15.90
CA THR A 405 -14.47 -1.54 -15.90
C THR A 405 -13.85 -1.64 -14.52
N CYS A 406 -14.43 -1.03 -13.48
CA CYS A 406 -13.90 -1.07 -12.13
C CYS A 406 -13.71 -2.52 -11.65
N ILE A 407 -12.50 -2.84 -11.20
CA ILE A 407 -12.06 -4.17 -10.73
C ILE A 407 -12.18 -4.34 -9.21
N TYR A 408 -12.47 -3.28 -8.47
CA TYR A 408 -12.48 -3.24 -7.00
C TYR A 408 -13.86 -3.56 -6.41
N GLY A 409 -13.92 -3.95 -5.14
CA GLY A 409 -15.16 -4.42 -4.51
C GLY A 409 -16.15 -3.29 -4.24
N HIS A 410 -17.37 -3.42 -4.74
CA HIS A 410 -18.47 -2.47 -4.46
C HIS A 410 -19.37 -2.90 -3.30
N ARG A 411 -19.21 -4.14 -2.80
CA ARG A 411 -19.88 -4.67 -1.61
C ARG A 411 -18.93 -5.55 -0.82
N CYS A 412 -19.18 -5.72 0.47
CA CYS A 412 -18.42 -6.63 1.30
C CYS A 412 -18.68 -8.10 0.86
N PRO A 413 -17.65 -8.85 0.47
CA PRO A 413 -17.82 -10.24 0.04
C PRO A 413 -18.15 -11.21 1.18
N LEU A 414 -17.91 -10.80 2.44
CA LEU A 414 -18.19 -11.59 3.63
C LEU A 414 -19.45 -11.15 4.39
N SER A 415 -20.18 -10.14 3.91
CA SER A 415 -21.47 -9.76 4.49
C SER A 415 -22.59 -10.58 3.87
N GLU A 416 -23.52 -11.05 4.69
CA GLU A 416 -24.75 -11.69 4.18
C GLU A 416 -25.77 -10.63 3.75
N VAL A 417 -26.64 -10.98 2.81
CA VAL A 417 -27.71 -10.07 2.34
C VAL A 417 -28.64 -9.71 3.51
N GLY A 418 -28.93 -8.43 3.68
CA GLY A 418 -29.75 -7.91 4.77
C GLY A 418 -29.06 -7.82 6.14
N LYS A 419 -27.81 -8.30 6.29
CA LYS A 419 -27.04 -8.21 7.53
C LYS A 419 -25.93 -7.17 7.42
N LYS A 420 -25.87 -6.25 8.39
CA LYS A 420 -24.90 -5.16 8.43
C LYS A 420 -23.56 -5.56 9.04
N ASP A 421 -23.51 -6.69 9.73
CA ASP A 421 -22.30 -7.28 10.27
C ASP A 421 -21.59 -8.17 9.23
N CYS A 422 -20.29 -8.31 9.42
CA CYS A 422 -19.49 -9.34 8.78
C CYS A 422 -18.49 -9.91 9.77
N TYR A 423 -17.80 -10.97 9.36
CA TYR A 423 -16.77 -11.64 10.16
C TYR A 423 -15.71 -10.70 10.76
N TRP A 424 -15.36 -9.60 10.08
CA TRP A 424 -14.35 -8.65 10.56
C TRP A 424 -14.90 -7.54 11.48
N GLY A 425 -16.22 -7.43 11.64
CA GLY A 425 -16.85 -6.42 12.48
C GLY A 425 -16.33 -5.00 12.18
N SER A 426 -15.92 -4.28 13.22
CA SER A 426 -15.36 -2.93 13.13
C SER A 426 -13.99 -2.85 12.43
N ASN A 427 -13.32 -3.98 12.22
CA ASN A 427 -12.05 -4.05 11.49
C ASN A 427 -12.23 -4.35 10.00
N CYS A 428 -13.47 -4.40 9.50
CA CYS A 428 -13.72 -4.58 8.09
C CYS A 428 -13.20 -3.38 7.29
N ARG A 429 -12.64 -3.64 6.10
CA ARG A 429 -12.16 -2.58 5.20
C ARG A 429 -13.30 -1.91 4.42
N PHE A 430 -14.46 -2.57 4.33
CA PHE A 430 -15.63 -2.04 3.62
C PHE A 430 -16.48 -1.20 4.57
N ASP A 431 -17.05 -0.12 4.06
CA ASP A 431 -17.96 0.72 4.84
C ASP A 431 -19.26 0.01 5.19
N ALA A 432 -19.96 0.52 6.21
CA ALA A 432 -21.24 -0.04 6.68
C ALA A 432 -22.31 -0.10 5.57
N ASP A 433 -22.25 0.78 4.58
CA ASP A 433 -23.19 0.83 3.46
C ASP A 433 -22.92 -0.25 2.42
N ALA A 434 -21.69 -0.77 2.36
CA ALA A 434 -21.30 -1.90 1.53
C ALA A 434 -21.68 -3.26 2.15
N HIS A 435 -22.28 -3.28 3.35
CA HIS A 435 -22.77 -4.48 4.02
C HIS A 435 -24.29 -4.65 3.86
N GLY A 436 -24.74 -5.90 3.79
CA GLY A 436 -26.17 -6.22 3.72
C GLY A 436 -26.82 -5.86 2.39
N VAL A 437 -26.03 -5.57 1.35
CA VAL A 437 -26.50 -5.11 0.05
C VAL A 437 -27.41 -6.16 -0.58
N ASP A 438 -28.60 -5.72 -1.02
CA ASP A 438 -29.52 -6.54 -1.78
C ASP A 438 -28.90 -6.89 -3.14
N THR A 439 -28.72 -8.18 -3.41
CA THR A 439 -28.13 -8.69 -4.66
C THR A 439 -29.17 -8.95 -5.74
N ASN A 440 -30.46 -8.70 -5.48
CA ASN A 440 -31.51 -8.83 -6.49
C ASN A 440 -31.44 -7.67 -7.48
N ILE A 441 -31.16 -7.99 -8.74
CA ILE A 441 -31.02 -7.02 -9.82
C ILE A 441 -32.39 -6.69 -10.39
N VAL A 442 -32.75 -5.41 -10.42
CA VAL A 442 -34.04 -4.95 -10.97
C VAL A 442 -33.87 -3.83 -12.01
N LYS A 443 -32.69 -3.23 -12.12
CA LYS A 443 -32.40 -2.18 -13.09
C LYS A 443 -31.05 -2.42 -13.76
N LEU A 444 -31.03 -2.27 -15.07
CA LEU A 444 -29.82 -2.28 -15.90
C LEU A 444 -29.58 -0.85 -16.37
N THR A 445 -28.46 -0.25 -15.97
CA THR A 445 -28.06 1.07 -16.46
C THR A 445 -27.06 0.86 -17.59
N LYS A 446 -27.42 1.29 -18.80
CA LYS A 446 -26.47 1.34 -19.91
C LYS A 446 -25.49 2.49 -19.61
N VAL A 447 -24.21 2.13 -19.56
CA VAL A 447 -23.07 3.03 -19.42
C VAL A 447 -22.77 3.63 -20.78
#